data_AF-A0A5C6Q6L7-F1
#
_entry.id   AF-A0A5C6Q6L7-F1
#
_cell.length_a   1.000
_cell.length_b   1.000
_cell.length_c   1.000
_cell.angle_alpha   90.00
_cell.angle_beta   90.00
_cell.angle_gamma   90.00
#
_symmetry.space_group_name_H-M   'P 1'
#
loop_
_entity.id
_entity.type
_entity.pdbx_description
1 polymer ?
#
loop_
_entity_poly.entity_id
_entity_poly.type
_entity_poly.pdbx_seq_one_letter_code
_entity_poly.pdbx_strand_id
1 'polypeptide(L)'
;MSTILSNQEKTHNLTTKHQKIAIAMAMVISLSACGDTADKIIDKIDTNNSTKISYINALDDNTSFYLQSAIYNASVYEDQFKTIELMSAEVSKVIQHDWIDGANESVFAIENAITNGSRVSQKIDINKQADYWAVAWSMVDESKLAVFEKKAKNIADKYSVRLLTTSEMTVKQSFSNDNLAITEPGVVTASFDVEGCADLLVGGNEIDLCSIGIVGQSYLAIVSIDGQIVVVQE
;
A
#
# COMPACT_ATOMS: atom_id res chain seq x y z
N MET A 1 -17.94 -82.82 26.08
CA MET A 1 -17.03 -82.85 27.24
C MET A 1 -17.20 -81.53 27.97
N SER A 2 -17.72 -81.62 29.19
CA SER A 2 -17.99 -80.59 30.21
C SER A 2 -18.88 -79.38 29.85
N THR A 3 -20.13 -79.27 30.33
CA THR A 3 -20.59 -78.69 31.64
C THR A 3 -20.19 -77.20 31.79
N ILE A 4 -20.99 -76.23 32.26
CA ILE A 4 -22.05 -76.22 33.30
C ILE A 4 -22.66 -74.80 33.39
N LEU A 5 -23.98 -74.70 33.68
CA LEU A 5 -24.68 -73.78 34.64
C LEU A 5 -24.49 -72.24 34.55
N SER A 6 -25.37 -71.34 35.02
CA SER A 6 -26.57 -71.40 35.87
C SER A 6 -27.20 -70.00 35.99
N ASN A 7 -28.53 -69.99 36.16
CA ASN A 7 -29.39 -69.10 36.97
C ASN A 7 -29.08 -67.60 37.16
N GLN A 8 -30.02 -66.81 36.64
CA GLN A 8 -31.02 -66.01 37.36
C GLN A 8 -30.81 -65.65 38.86
N GLU A 9 -31.21 -64.40 39.10
CA GLU A 9 -31.74 -63.78 40.32
C GLU A 9 -30.78 -63.22 41.38
N LYS A 10 -30.72 -61.88 41.40
CA LYS A 10 -30.90 -61.10 42.63
C LYS A 10 -31.46 -59.70 42.32
N THR A 11 -32.71 -59.49 42.70
CA THR A 11 -33.34 -58.17 42.89
C THR A 11 -32.98 -57.63 44.27
N HIS A 12 -32.82 -56.31 44.35
CA HIS A 12 -33.20 -55.37 45.45
C HIS A 12 -32.20 -54.21 45.57
N ASN A 13 -32.57 -53.00 45.14
CA ASN A 13 -33.12 -51.97 46.05
C ASN A 13 -33.21 -50.60 45.38
N LEU A 14 -34.34 -49.94 45.64
CA LEU A 14 -34.63 -48.54 45.33
C LEU A 14 -33.61 -47.61 46.00
N THR A 15 -33.20 -46.55 45.28
CA THR A 15 -33.12 -45.21 45.87
C THR A 15 -33.29 -44.12 44.81
N THR A 16 -34.08 -43.14 45.19
CA THR A 16 -34.60 -41.94 44.51
C THR A 16 -33.52 -40.93 44.09
N LYS A 17 -33.68 -40.26 42.93
CA LYS A 17 -33.65 -38.78 42.86
C LYS A 17 -34.00 -38.20 41.47
N HIS A 18 -34.55 -36.99 41.55
CA HIS A 18 -35.16 -36.08 40.60
C HIS A 18 -34.49 -35.75 39.25
N GLN A 19 -35.39 -35.42 38.30
CA GLN A 19 -35.36 -34.31 37.32
C GLN A 19 -34.11 -34.13 36.45
N LYS A 20 -34.35 -34.02 35.13
CA LYS A 20 -34.21 -32.75 34.39
C LYS A 20 -34.77 -32.85 32.97
N ILE A 21 -35.83 -32.07 32.74
CA ILE A 21 -36.16 -31.45 31.46
C ILE A 21 -35.09 -30.38 31.19
N ALA A 22 -34.50 -30.33 30.00
CA ALA A 22 -33.98 -29.10 29.38
C ALA A 22 -33.61 -29.39 27.91
N ILE A 23 -34.45 -28.95 26.98
CA ILE A 23 -34.31 -27.71 26.18
C ILE A 23 -33.31 -27.90 25.03
N ALA A 24 -33.86 -28.17 23.84
CA ALA A 24 -33.19 -27.93 22.58
C ALA A 24 -32.99 -26.41 22.44
N MET A 25 -31.74 -25.94 22.60
CA MET A 25 -31.36 -24.59 22.20
C MET A 25 -31.27 -24.55 20.68
N ALA A 26 -32.36 -24.09 20.04
CA ALA A 26 -32.26 -23.45 18.75
C ALA A 26 -31.47 -22.15 18.94
N MET A 27 -30.16 -22.17 18.65
CA MET A 27 -29.39 -20.95 18.46
C MET A 27 -29.88 -20.28 17.19
N VAL A 28 -30.84 -19.36 17.33
CA VAL A 28 -31.04 -18.32 16.34
C VAL A 28 -29.90 -17.34 16.52
N ILE A 29 -28.84 -17.51 15.73
CA ILE A 29 -27.79 -16.49 15.63
C ILE A 29 -28.39 -15.33 14.85
N SER A 30 -29.00 -14.38 15.56
CA SER A 30 -29.34 -13.08 15.00
C SER A 30 -28.04 -12.30 14.77
N LEU A 31 -27.41 -12.54 13.62
CA LEU A 31 -26.35 -11.69 13.06
C LEU A 31 -26.99 -10.37 12.60
N SER A 32 -27.24 -9.48 13.55
CA SER A 32 -27.61 -8.09 13.26
C SER A 32 -26.70 -7.16 14.06
N ALA A 33 -25.44 -7.14 13.68
CA ALA A 33 -24.45 -6.10 13.99
C ALA A 33 -23.38 -6.15 12.89
N CYS A 34 -23.77 -5.73 11.68
CA CYS A 34 -22.91 -5.66 10.50
C CYS A 34 -21.80 -4.62 10.70
N GLY A 35 -20.54 -4.99 10.45
CA GLY A 35 -19.39 -4.08 10.42
C GLY A 35 -18.39 -4.33 11.56
N ASP A 36 -18.58 -3.64 12.69
CA ASP A 36 -17.62 -3.54 13.79
C ASP A 36 -17.06 -4.85 14.36
N THR A 37 -17.84 -5.93 14.31
CA THR A 37 -17.40 -7.20 14.93
C THR A 37 -16.41 -7.95 14.04
N ALA A 38 -16.50 -7.80 12.71
CA ALA A 38 -15.61 -8.47 11.77
C ALA A 38 -14.19 -7.88 11.83
N ASP A 39 -14.09 -6.56 11.84
CA ASP A 39 -12.80 -5.85 11.82
C ASP A 39 -12.02 -6.09 13.13
N LYS A 40 -12.71 -6.15 14.28
CA LYS A 40 -12.11 -6.53 15.57
C LYS A 40 -11.54 -7.96 15.62
N ILE A 41 -12.01 -8.84 14.73
CA ILE A 41 -11.44 -10.20 14.59
C ILE A 41 -10.15 -10.11 13.78
N ILE A 42 -10.14 -9.30 12.73
CA ILE A 42 -8.97 -9.09 11.85
C ILE A 42 -7.79 -8.52 12.65
N ASP A 43 -8.04 -7.57 13.56
CA ASP A 43 -7.01 -6.98 14.43
C ASP A 43 -6.30 -7.98 15.36
N LYS A 44 -6.86 -9.19 15.53
CA LYS A 44 -6.28 -10.25 16.37
C LYS A 44 -5.52 -11.31 15.58
N ILE A 45 -5.48 -11.19 14.25
CA ILE A 45 -4.76 -12.13 13.39
C ILE A 45 -3.30 -11.71 13.32
N ASP A 46 -2.40 -12.68 13.48
CA ASP A 46 -0.96 -12.43 13.40
C ASP A 46 -0.56 -11.94 11.99
N THR A 47 0.23 -10.86 11.95
CA THR A 47 0.84 -10.34 10.74
C THR A 47 2.25 -10.93 10.59
N ASN A 48 2.43 -11.78 9.59
CA ASN A 48 3.69 -12.51 9.37
C ASN A 48 4.45 -12.04 8.13
N ASN A 49 3.91 -11.07 7.41
CA ASN A 49 4.55 -10.46 6.25
C ASN A 49 4.65 -8.95 6.46
N SER A 50 5.68 -8.34 5.88
CA SER A 50 5.89 -6.90 5.91
C SER A 50 6.44 -6.42 4.59
N THR A 51 6.06 -5.21 4.17
CA THR A 51 6.72 -4.45 3.10
C THR A 51 6.96 -3.02 3.55
N LYS A 52 7.94 -2.39 2.92
CA LYS A 52 8.33 -1.01 3.15
C LYS A 52 7.73 -0.11 2.09
N ILE A 53 7.12 0.97 2.55
CA ILE A 53 6.46 1.93 1.68
C ILE A 53 7.01 3.31 1.99
N SER A 54 7.28 4.06 0.94
CA SER A 54 7.58 5.48 1.02
C SER A 54 6.52 6.26 0.27
N TYR A 55 6.13 7.38 0.85
CA TYR A 55 5.05 8.23 0.38
C TYR A 55 5.62 9.53 -0.16
N ILE A 56 5.12 10.01 -1.28
CA ILE A 56 5.54 11.27 -1.89
C ILE A 56 4.31 12.12 -2.18
N ASN A 57 4.30 13.35 -1.68
CA ASN A 57 3.29 14.31 -2.02
C ASN A 57 3.81 15.26 -3.11
N ALA A 58 3.41 15.03 -4.35
CA ALA A 58 3.66 15.91 -5.49
C ALA A 58 2.43 16.76 -5.85
N LEU A 59 1.53 17.01 -4.89
CA LEU A 59 0.47 18.00 -4.98
C LEU A 59 0.91 19.31 -4.32
N ASP A 60 0.21 20.41 -4.64
CA ASP A 60 0.44 21.72 -4.02
C ASP A 60 -0.15 21.83 -2.59
N ASP A 61 -1.07 20.94 -2.25
CA ASP A 61 -1.74 20.89 -0.96
C ASP A 61 -1.14 19.83 -0.02
N ASN A 62 -1.38 19.98 1.29
CA ASN A 62 -1.09 18.92 2.25
C ASN A 62 -1.94 17.68 2.00
N THR A 63 -1.31 16.51 1.99
CA THR A 63 -1.96 15.25 1.65
C THR A 63 -1.81 14.24 2.78
N SER A 64 -2.94 13.71 3.26
CA SER A 64 -2.99 12.53 4.13
C SER A 64 -2.98 11.27 3.27
N PHE A 65 -2.10 10.33 3.58
CA PHE A 65 -2.03 9.00 2.99
C PHE A 65 -2.62 7.97 3.93
N TYR A 66 -3.34 7.02 3.35
CA TYR A 66 -4.00 5.93 4.05
C TYR A 66 -3.64 4.60 3.40
N LEU A 67 -3.62 3.55 4.21
CA LEU A 67 -3.36 2.19 3.75
C LEU A 67 -4.15 1.21 4.61
N GLN A 68 -4.90 0.34 3.95
CA GLN A 68 -5.75 -0.65 4.57
C GLN A 68 -5.64 -1.98 3.82
N SER A 69 -5.64 -3.11 4.52
CA SER A 69 -5.84 -4.40 3.87
C SER A 69 -7.30 -4.53 3.40
N ALA A 70 -7.55 -5.00 2.19
CA ALA A 70 -8.91 -5.03 1.62
C ALA A 70 -9.87 -6.02 2.31
N ILE A 71 -9.39 -6.80 3.29
CA ILE A 71 -10.21 -7.68 4.13
C ILE A 71 -11.01 -6.92 5.19
N TYR A 72 -10.62 -5.69 5.53
CA TYR A 72 -11.36 -4.83 6.44
C TYR A 72 -12.64 -4.33 5.76
N ASN A 73 -13.73 -4.20 6.53
CA ASN A 73 -15.00 -3.66 6.02
C ASN A 73 -15.11 -2.14 6.24
N ALA A 74 -14.36 -1.61 7.20
CA ALA A 74 -14.22 -0.19 7.46
C ALA A 74 -13.76 0.61 6.23
N SER A 75 -14.02 1.91 6.23
CA SER A 75 -13.54 2.80 5.18
C SER A 75 -12.04 3.03 5.31
N VAL A 76 -11.28 2.96 4.20
CA VAL A 76 -9.84 3.31 4.17
C VAL A 76 -9.55 4.73 4.70
N TYR A 77 -10.51 5.64 4.63
CA TYR A 77 -10.40 7.02 5.15
C TYR A 77 -10.66 7.15 6.66
N GLU A 78 -10.78 6.05 7.40
CA GLU A 78 -10.83 6.11 8.86
C GLU A 78 -9.44 6.38 9.45
N ASP A 79 -9.40 7.12 10.57
CA ASP A 79 -8.16 7.59 11.19
C ASP A 79 -7.19 6.44 11.55
N GLN A 80 -7.72 5.26 11.89
CA GLN A 80 -6.92 4.07 12.17
C GLN A 80 -6.08 3.58 10.98
N PHE A 81 -6.47 3.92 9.75
CA PHE A 81 -5.73 3.57 8.53
C PHE A 81 -4.89 4.75 8.00
N LYS A 82 -4.95 5.92 8.65
CA LYS A 82 -4.09 7.06 8.31
C LYS A 82 -2.65 6.68 8.62
N THR A 83 -1.81 6.76 7.60
CA THR A 83 -0.39 6.40 7.70
C THR A 83 0.47 7.62 7.98
N ILE A 84 0.31 8.67 7.18
CA ILE A 84 1.12 9.88 7.26
C ILE A 84 0.41 11.06 6.62
N GLU A 85 0.77 12.27 7.02
CA GLU A 85 0.42 13.50 6.35
C GLU A 85 1.71 14.18 5.89
N LEU A 86 1.74 14.61 4.62
CA LEU A 86 2.90 15.22 3.99
C LEU A 86 2.54 16.60 3.43
N MET A 87 3.44 17.57 3.61
CA MET A 87 3.35 18.87 2.95
C MET A 87 3.64 18.73 1.44
N SER A 88 3.37 19.79 0.68
CA SER A 88 3.72 19.83 -0.74
C SER A 88 5.21 19.57 -0.97
N ALA A 89 5.52 18.78 -2.01
CA ALA A 89 6.86 18.34 -2.40
C ALA A 89 7.64 17.58 -1.30
N GLU A 90 6.95 17.03 -0.30
CA GLU A 90 7.57 16.27 0.78
C GLU A 90 7.61 14.76 0.46
N VAL A 91 8.66 14.11 0.95
CA VAL A 91 8.83 12.65 0.90
C VAL A 91 8.93 12.11 2.31
N SER A 92 8.18 11.04 2.60
CA SER A 92 8.26 10.37 3.89
C SER A 92 9.58 9.63 4.07
N LYS A 93 9.92 9.36 5.33
CA LYS A 93 10.80 8.23 5.63
C LYS A 93 10.15 6.92 5.17
N VAL A 94 10.95 5.87 5.04
CA VAL A 94 10.44 4.52 4.81
C VAL A 94 9.62 4.08 6.01
N ILE A 95 8.39 3.63 5.79
CA ILE A 95 7.48 3.09 6.80
C ILE A 95 7.31 1.59 6.52
N GLN A 96 7.55 0.77 7.53
CA GLN A 96 7.20 -0.64 7.47
C GLN A 96 5.72 -0.80 7.79
N HIS A 97 5.05 -1.57 6.95
CA HIS A 97 3.67 -1.98 7.16
C HIS A 97 3.66 -3.51 7.28
N ASP A 98 2.71 -4.03 8.05
CA ASP A 98 2.59 -5.47 8.30
C ASP A 98 1.24 -5.97 7.76
N TRP A 99 1.22 -7.19 7.23
CA TRP A 99 0.07 -7.82 6.59
C TRP A 99 -0.20 -9.20 7.13
N ILE A 100 -1.48 -9.54 7.12
CA ILE A 100 -1.96 -10.90 7.36
C ILE A 100 -1.58 -11.78 6.16
N ASP A 101 -1.08 -12.98 6.47
CA ASP A 101 -0.68 -13.91 5.42
C ASP A 101 -1.87 -14.33 4.55
N GLY A 102 -1.69 -14.27 3.23
CA GLY A 102 -2.75 -14.50 2.25
C GLY A 102 -3.67 -13.29 1.96
N ALA A 103 -3.54 -12.17 2.67
CA ALA A 103 -4.34 -10.96 2.47
C ALA A 103 -3.53 -9.84 1.80
N ASN A 104 -3.08 -10.09 0.57
CA ASN A 104 -2.17 -9.18 -0.15
C ASN A 104 -2.90 -7.98 -0.80
N GLU A 105 -4.19 -8.11 -1.13
CA GLU A 105 -4.97 -7.00 -1.69
C GLU A 105 -5.07 -5.88 -0.64
N SER A 106 -4.63 -4.68 -1.02
CA SER A 106 -4.61 -3.50 -0.16
C SER A 106 -5.22 -2.31 -0.88
N VAL A 107 -5.88 -1.45 -0.10
CA VAL A 107 -6.43 -0.17 -0.54
C VAL A 107 -5.48 0.92 -0.09
N PHE A 108 -4.86 1.59 -1.07
CA PHE A 108 -4.14 2.84 -0.84
C PHE A 108 -5.09 3.99 -1.08
N ALA A 109 -5.00 5.04 -0.27
CA ALA A 109 -5.79 6.24 -0.50
C ALA A 109 -5.04 7.52 -0.12
N ILE A 110 -5.50 8.62 -0.70
CA ILE A 110 -5.06 9.98 -0.40
C ILE A 110 -6.25 10.89 -0.16
N GLU A 111 -6.06 11.87 0.71
CA GLU A 111 -7.04 12.92 1.00
C GLU A 111 -6.34 14.26 1.20
N ASN A 112 -6.95 15.36 0.72
CA ASN A 112 -6.49 16.69 1.10
C ASN A 112 -6.66 16.88 2.61
N ALA A 113 -5.55 17.07 3.32
CA ALA A 113 -5.50 17.06 4.78
C ALA A 113 -6.18 18.26 5.46
N ILE A 114 -6.49 19.32 4.70
CA ILE A 114 -7.07 20.56 5.22
C ILE A 114 -8.59 20.55 5.02
N THR A 115 -9.03 20.17 3.81
CA THR A 115 -10.43 20.30 3.38
C THR A 115 -11.22 19.00 3.49
N ASN A 116 -10.53 17.85 3.60
CA ASN A 116 -11.12 16.51 3.51
C ASN A 116 -11.95 16.27 2.23
N GLY A 117 -11.71 17.07 1.17
CA GLY A 117 -12.57 17.15 -0.01
C GLY A 117 -12.14 16.27 -1.18
N SER A 118 -10.89 16.38 -1.62
CA SER A 118 -10.34 15.52 -2.68
C SER A 118 -9.94 14.18 -2.09
N ARG A 119 -10.53 13.09 -2.56
CA ARG A 119 -10.29 11.71 -2.11
C ARG A 119 -10.04 10.81 -3.31
N VAL A 120 -8.94 10.07 -3.28
CA VAL A 120 -8.58 9.10 -4.32
C VAL A 120 -8.13 7.81 -3.65
N SER A 121 -8.61 6.67 -4.14
CA SER A 121 -8.17 5.37 -3.65
C SER A 121 -7.91 4.41 -4.80
N GLN A 122 -6.94 3.52 -4.62
CA GLN A 122 -6.58 2.47 -5.56
C GLN A 122 -6.39 1.15 -4.82
N LYS A 123 -6.90 0.06 -5.40
CA LYS A 123 -6.61 -1.30 -4.96
C LYS A 123 -5.36 -1.82 -5.66
N ILE A 124 -4.45 -2.41 -4.89
CA ILE A 124 -3.19 -3.01 -5.37
C ILE A 124 -3.01 -4.35 -4.67
N ASP A 125 -2.61 -5.37 -5.41
CA ASP A 125 -2.06 -6.59 -4.83
C ASP A 125 -0.59 -6.38 -4.46
N ILE A 126 -0.30 -6.36 -3.17
CA ILE A 126 1.06 -6.11 -2.67
C ILE A 126 1.91 -7.37 -2.77
N ASN A 127 3.09 -7.20 -3.36
CA ASN A 127 4.18 -8.15 -3.32
C ASN A 127 4.99 -7.95 -2.04
N LYS A 128 4.89 -8.91 -1.12
CA LYS A 128 5.61 -8.89 0.16
C LYS A 128 7.14 -8.87 0.08
N GLN A 129 7.72 -9.05 -1.11
CA GLN A 129 9.17 -9.03 -1.33
C GLN A 129 9.66 -7.74 -1.98
N ALA A 130 8.75 -6.85 -2.37
CA ALA A 130 9.07 -5.58 -3.00
C ALA A 130 8.88 -4.43 -2.00
N ASP A 131 9.62 -3.35 -2.20
CA ASP A 131 9.38 -2.07 -1.55
C ASP A 131 8.57 -1.17 -2.51
N TYR A 132 7.78 -0.24 -1.99
CA TYR A 132 6.85 0.56 -2.80
C TYR A 132 7.05 2.07 -2.67
N TRP A 133 6.73 2.77 -3.75
CA TRP A 133 6.35 4.17 -3.74
C TRP A 133 4.83 4.29 -3.79
N ALA A 134 4.29 5.21 -3.00
CA ALA A 134 2.92 5.71 -3.13
C ALA A 134 2.99 7.23 -3.35
N VAL A 135 2.61 7.68 -4.54
CA VAL A 135 2.79 9.05 -4.99
C VAL A 135 1.43 9.71 -5.18
N ALA A 136 1.15 10.77 -4.43
CA ALA A 136 0.06 11.69 -4.74
C ALA A 136 0.55 12.68 -5.80
N TRP A 137 -0.21 12.87 -6.87
CA TRP A 137 0.14 13.77 -7.97
C TRP A 137 -1.14 14.29 -8.62
N SER A 138 -1.06 15.29 -9.49
CA SER A 138 -2.24 15.86 -10.17
C SER A 138 -2.20 15.66 -11.68
N MET A 139 -3.37 15.50 -12.29
CA MET A 139 -3.58 15.58 -13.73
C MET A 139 -4.70 16.58 -13.96
N VAL A 140 -4.42 17.71 -14.60
CA VAL A 140 -5.42 18.73 -14.99
C VAL A 140 -6.37 19.04 -13.83
N ASP A 141 -5.81 19.51 -12.71
CA ASP A 141 -6.51 19.87 -11.46
C ASP A 141 -7.20 18.72 -10.70
N GLU A 142 -7.08 17.48 -11.16
CA GLU A 142 -7.56 16.31 -10.42
C GLU A 142 -6.42 15.62 -9.67
N SER A 143 -6.59 15.41 -8.36
CA SER A 143 -5.68 14.54 -7.60
C SER A 143 -5.73 13.11 -8.14
N LYS A 144 -4.57 12.46 -8.16
CA LYS A 144 -4.34 11.09 -8.59
C LYS A 144 -3.37 10.42 -7.61
N LEU A 145 -3.39 9.10 -7.62
CA LEU A 145 -2.52 8.26 -6.80
C LEU A 145 -1.85 7.25 -7.73
N ALA A 146 -0.54 7.13 -7.65
CA ALA A 146 0.23 6.08 -8.29
C ALA A 146 0.94 5.25 -7.22
N VAL A 147 0.78 3.93 -7.29
CA VAL A 147 1.45 2.99 -6.40
C VAL A 147 2.23 1.98 -7.24
N PHE A 148 3.54 1.89 -7.01
CA PHE A 148 4.41 1.03 -7.81
C PHE A 148 5.65 0.59 -7.04
N GLU A 149 6.22 -0.53 -7.45
CA GLU A 149 7.44 -1.08 -6.85
C GLU A 149 8.65 -0.15 -7.10
N LYS A 150 9.47 0.00 -6.07
CA LYS A 150 10.83 0.54 -6.19
C LYS A 150 11.67 -0.41 -7.04
N LYS A 151 12.52 0.14 -7.91
CA LYS A 151 13.41 -0.61 -8.79
C LYS A 151 14.78 0.05 -8.82
N ALA A 152 15.42 0.06 -7.65
CA ALA A 152 16.76 0.59 -7.51
C ALA A 152 17.71 -0.12 -8.48
N LYS A 153 18.44 0.67 -9.27
CA LYS A 153 19.39 0.21 -10.29
C LYS A 153 20.64 1.06 -10.18
N ASN A 154 21.47 0.75 -9.21
CA ASN A 154 22.72 1.45 -8.96
C ASN A 154 23.75 1.06 -10.03
N ILE A 155 24.32 2.05 -10.71
CA ILE A 155 25.29 1.87 -11.80
C ILE A 155 26.47 2.77 -11.53
N ALA A 156 27.68 2.19 -11.47
CA ALA A 156 28.90 2.97 -11.27
C ALA A 156 29.01 4.12 -12.28
N ASP A 157 29.48 5.28 -11.80
CA ASP A 157 29.77 6.48 -12.59
C ASP A 157 28.57 7.09 -13.34
N LYS A 158 27.33 6.67 -13.03
CA LYS A 158 26.10 7.21 -13.63
C LYS A 158 25.02 7.42 -12.58
N TYR A 159 24.04 8.24 -12.92
CA TYR A 159 22.75 8.30 -12.25
C TYR A 159 21.77 7.39 -13.00
N SER A 160 20.96 6.61 -12.30
CA SER A 160 19.85 5.86 -12.91
C SER A 160 18.52 6.50 -12.53
N VAL A 161 17.90 7.23 -13.45
CA VAL A 161 16.70 8.03 -13.14
C VAL A 161 15.45 7.40 -13.75
N ARG A 162 14.45 7.11 -12.93
CA ARG A 162 13.08 6.83 -13.37
C ARG A 162 12.24 8.09 -13.25
N LEU A 163 11.30 8.27 -14.16
CA LEU A 163 10.44 9.46 -14.21
C LEU A 163 9.00 9.06 -13.95
N LEU A 164 8.28 9.87 -13.17
CA LEU A 164 6.82 9.92 -13.15
C LEU A 164 6.41 11.35 -13.52
N THR A 165 5.65 11.51 -14.61
CA THR A 165 5.26 12.84 -15.09
C THR A 165 3.77 13.07 -14.92
N THR A 166 3.36 14.33 -14.70
CA THR A 166 1.93 14.69 -14.56
C THR A 166 1.23 14.86 -15.91
N SER A 167 1.99 15.01 -16.98
CA SER A 167 1.53 15.06 -18.37
C SER A 167 2.44 14.26 -19.30
N GLU A 168 2.05 14.11 -20.56
CA GLU A 168 2.90 13.51 -21.59
C GLU A 168 4.08 14.46 -21.86
N MET A 169 5.31 13.96 -21.71
CA MET A 169 6.52 14.77 -21.83
C MET A 169 7.59 14.08 -22.66
N THR A 170 8.31 14.85 -23.46
CA THR A 170 9.49 14.35 -24.16
C THR A 170 10.68 14.33 -23.20
N VAL A 171 11.42 13.22 -23.20
CA VAL A 171 12.68 13.05 -22.46
C VAL A 171 13.85 13.18 -23.43
N LYS A 172 14.85 14.00 -23.08
CA LYS A 172 16.04 14.26 -23.89
C LYS A 172 17.30 14.32 -23.04
N GLN A 173 18.45 14.16 -23.69
CA GLN A 173 19.71 14.61 -23.11
C GLN A 173 19.94 16.09 -23.41
N SER A 174 20.46 16.87 -22.46
CA SER A 174 20.60 18.33 -22.57
C SER A 174 21.40 18.79 -23.80
N PHE A 175 22.38 17.99 -24.24
CA PHE A 175 23.24 18.30 -25.40
C PHE A 175 22.87 17.52 -26.67
N SER A 176 21.75 16.81 -26.67
CA SER A 176 21.26 16.04 -27.82
C SER A 176 19.94 16.60 -28.35
N ASN A 177 19.77 16.56 -29.67
CA ASN A 177 18.49 16.87 -30.30
C ASN A 177 17.55 15.65 -30.37
N ASP A 178 18.05 14.47 -30.03
CA ASP A 178 17.30 13.23 -30.12
C ASP A 178 16.39 13.03 -28.90
N ASN A 179 15.18 12.57 -29.17
CA ASN A 179 14.24 12.15 -28.13
C ASN A 179 14.67 10.77 -27.61
N LEU A 180 14.87 10.64 -26.30
CA LEU A 180 15.08 9.34 -25.65
C LEU A 180 13.77 8.56 -25.51
N ALA A 181 12.71 9.26 -25.12
CA ALA A 181 11.39 8.68 -24.87
C ALA A 181 10.30 9.76 -24.85
N ILE A 182 9.05 9.31 -24.82
CA ILE A 182 7.88 10.11 -24.47
C ILE A 182 7.26 9.43 -23.24
N THR A 183 6.99 10.18 -22.18
CA THR A 183 6.41 9.67 -20.94
C THR A 183 4.88 9.58 -21.05
N GLU A 184 4.28 8.66 -20.30
CA GLU A 184 2.84 8.60 -20.13
C GLU A 184 2.48 9.17 -18.74
N PRO A 185 1.48 10.06 -18.63
CA PRO A 185 1.10 10.64 -17.34
C PRO A 185 0.80 9.58 -16.27
N GLY A 186 1.39 9.71 -15.09
CA GLY A 186 1.17 8.80 -13.97
C GLY A 186 1.80 7.41 -14.11
N VAL A 187 2.44 7.12 -15.24
CA VAL A 187 3.15 5.87 -15.49
C VAL A 187 4.64 6.10 -15.30
N VAL A 188 5.23 5.35 -14.38
CA VAL A 188 6.65 5.41 -14.13
C VAL A 188 7.45 4.79 -15.29
N THR A 189 8.45 5.49 -15.78
CA THR A 189 9.28 5.03 -16.90
C THR A 189 10.22 3.89 -16.49
N ALA A 190 10.82 3.26 -17.50
CA ALA A 190 12.11 2.58 -17.32
C ALA A 190 13.20 3.60 -16.91
N SER A 191 14.30 3.09 -16.36
CA SER A 191 15.42 3.95 -15.94
C SER A 191 16.20 4.50 -17.14
N PHE A 192 16.53 5.79 -17.07
CA PHE A 192 17.48 6.46 -17.93
C PHE A 192 18.83 6.53 -17.22
N ASP A 193 19.89 6.09 -17.91
CA ASP A 193 21.25 6.18 -17.38
C ASP A 193 21.83 7.55 -17.81
N VAL A 194 22.14 8.39 -16.83
CA VAL A 194 22.56 9.79 -17.03
C VAL A 194 24.00 9.95 -16.53
N GLU A 195 24.87 10.55 -17.35
CA GLU A 195 26.30 10.68 -17.04
C GLU A 195 26.59 11.95 -16.22
N GLY A 196 26.11 13.11 -16.66
CA GLY A 196 26.18 14.36 -15.93
C GLY A 196 24.92 14.65 -15.11
N CYS A 197 25.10 15.40 -14.02
CA CYS A 197 24.02 15.65 -13.08
C CYS A 197 22.92 16.63 -13.58
N ALA A 198 23.14 17.26 -14.73
CA ALA A 198 22.20 18.18 -15.39
C ALA A 198 21.88 17.74 -16.84
N ASP A 199 22.17 16.48 -17.18
CA ASP A 199 22.13 16.01 -18.56
C ASP A 199 20.75 15.51 -19.00
N LEU A 200 19.73 15.55 -18.13
CA LEU A 200 18.39 15.04 -18.42
C LEU A 200 17.37 16.18 -18.48
N LEU A 201 16.70 16.32 -19.62
CA LEU A 201 15.59 17.24 -19.83
C LEU A 201 14.27 16.47 -19.96
N VAL A 202 13.24 16.91 -19.24
CA VAL A 202 11.89 16.33 -19.27
C VAL A 202 10.89 17.44 -19.54
N GLY A 203 10.26 17.43 -20.71
CA GLY A 203 9.35 18.50 -21.13
C GLY A 203 10.04 19.87 -21.29
N GLY A 204 11.37 19.89 -21.42
CA GLY A 204 12.18 21.11 -21.43
C GLY A 204 12.68 21.55 -20.04
N ASN A 205 12.25 20.87 -18.98
CA ASN A 205 12.72 21.11 -17.62
C ASN A 205 13.97 20.28 -17.32
N GLU A 206 15.01 20.93 -16.82
CA GLU A 206 16.22 20.24 -16.34
C GLU A 206 15.94 19.51 -15.03
N ILE A 207 16.41 18.27 -14.94
CA ILE A 207 16.39 17.50 -13.70
C ILE A 207 17.73 17.72 -12.98
N ASP A 208 17.70 18.46 -11.88
CA ASP A 208 18.88 18.77 -11.08
C ASP A 208 19.23 17.60 -10.16
N LEU A 209 20.16 16.76 -10.62
CA LEU A 209 20.79 15.73 -9.81
C LEU A 209 22.07 16.24 -9.13
N CYS A 210 22.53 17.45 -9.42
CA CYS A 210 23.78 17.99 -8.88
C CYS A 210 23.63 18.35 -7.40
N SER A 211 22.47 18.92 -7.06
CA SER A 211 22.17 19.33 -5.69
C SER A 211 21.72 18.18 -4.80
N ILE A 212 21.17 17.11 -5.40
CA ILE A 212 20.43 16.05 -4.69
C ILE A 212 21.11 14.68 -4.83
N GLY A 213 21.80 14.45 -5.94
CA GLY A 213 22.25 13.14 -6.36
C GLY A 213 23.72 12.84 -6.05
N ILE A 214 23.94 11.67 -5.49
CA ILE A 214 25.21 10.94 -5.46
C ILE A 214 25.31 10.06 -6.71
N VAL A 215 26.39 10.25 -7.48
CA VAL A 215 26.75 9.38 -8.62
C VAL A 215 26.83 7.92 -8.15
N GLY A 216 26.37 6.98 -8.97
CA GLY A 216 26.34 5.56 -8.61
C GLY A 216 24.97 5.07 -8.15
N GLN A 217 24.03 5.97 -7.87
CA GLN A 217 22.74 5.65 -7.28
C GLN A 217 21.57 5.80 -8.27
N SER A 218 20.44 5.21 -7.91
CA SER A 218 19.17 5.37 -8.63
C SER A 218 18.21 6.35 -7.95
N TYR A 219 17.42 7.04 -8.77
CA TYR A 219 16.50 8.09 -8.35
C TYR A 219 15.14 7.92 -9.05
N LEU A 220 14.10 8.36 -8.35
CA LEU A 220 12.81 8.68 -8.92
C LEU A 220 12.68 10.20 -8.98
N ALA A 221 12.39 10.74 -10.16
CA ALA A 221 12.03 12.14 -10.35
C ALA A 221 10.54 12.27 -10.70
N ILE A 222 9.85 13.18 -10.02
CA ILE A 222 8.47 13.55 -10.32
C ILE A 222 8.47 14.93 -10.95
N VAL A 223 7.89 15.05 -12.14
CA VAL A 223 8.00 16.23 -12.99
C VAL A 223 6.62 16.67 -13.46
N SER A 224 6.31 17.96 -13.32
CA SER A 224 5.14 18.59 -13.92
C SER A 224 5.53 19.52 -15.05
N ILE A 225 4.53 20.07 -15.74
CA ILE A 225 4.74 21.03 -16.82
C ILE A 225 5.50 22.27 -16.36
N ASP A 226 5.35 22.63 -15.07
CA ASP A 226 5.99 23.79 -14.44
C ASP A 226 7.40 23.50 -13.94
N GLY A 227 7.83 22.23 -13.92
CA GLY A 227 9.19 21.87 -13.52
C GLY A 227 9.33 20.56 -12.76
N GLN A 228 10.54 20.33 -12.26
CA GLN A 228 10.83 19.29 -11.29
C GLN A 228 10.09 19.59 -9.97
N ILE A 229 9.30 18.62 -9.48
CA ILE A 229 8.62 18.72 -8.19
C ILE A 229 9.50 18.06 -7.11
N VAL A 230 9.87 16.80 -7.32
CA VAL A 230 10.62 16.00 -6.34
C VAL A 230 11.66 15.15 -7.06
N VAL A 231 12.85 15.01 -6.47
CA VAL A 231 13.82 13.97 -6.81
C VAL A 231 14.19 13.24 -5.52
N VAL A 232 14.06 11.92 -5.52
CA VAL A 232 14.37 11.09 -4.36
C VAL A 232 15.14 9.84 -4.77
N GLN A 233 16.08 9.42 -3.92
CA GLN A 233 16.81 8.18 -4.13
C GLN A 233 15.89 6.96 -3.97
N GLU A 234 16.01 5.97 -4.87
CA GLU A 234 15.30 4.68 -4.78
C GLU A 234 15.90 3.74 -3.73
#